data_AF-A0A177CQF3-F1
#
_entry.id   AF-A0A177CQF3-F1
#
_cell.length_a   1.000
_cell.length_b   1.000
_cell.length_c   1.000
_cell.angle_alpha   90.00
_cell.angle_beta   90.00
_cell.angle_gamma   90.00
#
_symmetry.space_group_name_H-M   'P 1'
#
loop_
_entity.id
_entity.type
_entity.pdbx_description
1 polymer ?
#
loop_
_entity_poly.entity_id
_entity_poly.type
_entity_poly.pdbx_seq_one_letter_code
_entity_poly.pdbx_strand_id
1 'polypeptide(L)'
;MRFLATFSAILLAPTAVFAAWGYTDDGKNYIIDTNANLVVSVSKTNGDMNSIKYRGVEYSGQNGKYSHVESGLGASTVAIKQYTSPANIIKVTVKYGTLLHTLVFRYGNPNVYIFMNKADTSVTVSRYILRIPPNIFTNNPNEDTDWIPDGATAIESGDVDGKSGQTWSKHYSGKRYGRTIDYDYVGYTNKNVGMFMVRSNHEKASGGPFFRSLIRRGGSGGPDLYDIYHYNMGHTDVMRFGLQGPSVLTFTDNGAAPNANLFARKADWGWFDSLEIAGWVPQSKRGAVAGVGLSNMKSGYQYVVGLKNDAAQYWTITTGAWRISGVLPGTYTLTVYKSELEVHTESVTVTAGGTVTKNTIACVDPQDTTAIWRIGDWDGTPKGFLNFLDTPMKPTYMHPSDTRLAKWDASNFIVGASQASNFPGYIWKDINNDHLVYFKLTANQLKKGAKIRVGVTEGMAGGRPAIAVNSWTAPLQADKGQGDTRSLTVGTYRGNNYIYEYSVPTLAWIQQANEYQTLKISVISGKTATGYLSPGISVDAIDMIAV
;
A
#
# COMPACT_ATOMS: atom_id res chain seq x y z
N MET A 1 -39.99 -59.20 -52.78
CA MET A 1 -39.48 -57.81 -52.96
C MET A 1 -39.63 -57.05 -51.65
N ARG A 2 -38.48 -56.71 -51.06
CA ARG A 2 -38.17 -55.55 -50.19
C ARG A 2 -38.89 -55.40 -48.84
N PHE A 3 -38.24 -55.04 -47.75
CA PHE A 3 -36.92 -55.35 -47.15
C PHE A 3 -37.06 -54.87 -45.69
N LEU A 4 -36.43 -55.58 -44.76
CA LEU A 4 -36.28 -55.26 -43.34
C LEU A 4 -35.60 -53.89 -43.09
N ALA A 5 -35.67 -53.47 -41.82
CA ALA A 5 -35.02 -52.34 -41.11
C ALA A 5 -35.90 -51.08 -41.05
N THR A 6 -36.08 -50.41 -39.91
CA THR A 6 -35.03 -50.07 -38.94
C THR A 6 -35.63 -49.83 -37.54
N PHE A 7 -35.13 -50.60 -36.57
CA PHE A 7 -35.21 -50.31 -35.14
C PHE A 7 -34.10 -49.28 -34.80
N SER A 8 -34.31 -48.48 -33.75
CA SER A 8 -33.31 -47.63 -33.07
C SER A 8 -32.98 -46.26 -33.70
N ALA A 9 -33.76 -45.24 -33.33
CA ALA A 9 -33.35 -43.83 -33.44
C ALA A 9 -33.81 -42.99 -32.22
N ILE A 10 -33.73 -43.55 -31.00
CA ILE A 10 -33.93 -42.81 -29.75
C ILE A 10 -32.76 -43.14 -28.82
N LEU A 11 -31.56 -42.60 -29.10
CA LEU A 11 -30.42 -42.60 -28.17
C LEU A 11 -29.29 -41.65 -28.61
N LEU A 12 -29.63 -40.51 -29.19
CA LEU A 12 -28.71 -39.38 -29.38
C LEU A 12 -29.28 -38.12 -28.72
N ALA A 13 -29.73 -38.26 -27.46
CA ALA A 13 -29.73 -37.09 -26.59
C ALA A 13 -28.26 -36.64 -26.50
N PRO A 14 -27.93 -35.37 -26.83
CA PRO A 14 -26.59 -34.87 -26.52
C PRO A 14 -26.39 -35.13 -25.04
N THR A 15 -25.36 -35.89 -24.68
CA THR A 15 -24.89 -35.92 -23.30
C THR A 15 -24.62 -34.46 -22.96
N ALA A 16 -25.48 -33.87 -22.13
CA ALA A 16 -25.16 -32.62 -21.49
C ALA A 16 -23.92 -32.92 -20.63
N VAL A 17 -22.74 -32.72 -21.20
CA VAL A 17 -21.49 -32.68 -20.46
C VAL A 17 -21.55 -31.39 -19.66
N PHE A 18 -22.27 -31.44 -18.53
CA PHE A 18 -22.09 -30.44 -17.50
C PHE A 18 -20.64 -30.59 -17.03
N ALA A 19 -19.79 -29.61 -17.37
CA ALA A 19 -18.45 -29.53 -16.81
C ALA A 19 -18.58 -29.57 -15.28
N ALA A 20 -18.04 -30.64 -14.68
CA ALA A 20 -18.39 -31.06 -13.34
C ALA A 20 -17.41 -30.46 -12.33
N TRP A 21 -17.93 -29.91 -11.24
CA TRP A 21 -17.16 -29.61 -10.05
C TRP A 21 -16.23 -30.78 -9.67
N GLY A 22 -14.96 -30.46 -9.41
CA GLY A 22 -13.98 -31.47 -9.01
C GLY A 22 -12.58 -31.09 -9.46
N TYR A 23 -11.69 -32.08 -9.39
CA TYR A 23 -10.39 -31.99 -10.04
C TYR A 23 -10.06 -33.27 -10.80
N THR A 24 -9.19 -33.13 -11.80
CA THR A 24 -8.51 -34.23 -12.47
C THR A 24 -7.00 -34.10 -12.28
N ASP A 25 -6.30 -35.23 -12.18
CA ASP A 25 -4.85 -35.29 -12.18
C ASP A 25 -4.40 -35.76 -13.56
N ASP A 26 -3.73 -34.88 -14.32
CA ASP A 26 -3.22 -35.20 -15.66
C ASP A 26 -1.81 -35.83 -15.63
N GLY A 27 -1.31 -36.16 -14.43
CA GLY A 27 0.04 -36.63 -14.16
C GLY A 27 1.01 -35.50 -13.79
N LYS A 28 0.84 -34.30 -14.37
CA LYS A 28 1.71 -33.12 -14.18
C LYS A 28 1.06 -32.01 -13.35
N ASN A 29 -0.25 -31.89 -13.42
CA ASN A 29 -1.05 -30.83 -12.82
C ASN A 29 -2.30 -31.40 -12.17
N TYR A 30 -2.80 -30.67 -11.18
CA TYR A 30 -4.19 -30.77 -10.76
C TYR A 30 -5.01 -29.75 -11.57
N ILE A 31 -5.98 -30.23 -12.34
CA ILE A 31 -6.92 -29.40 -13.11
C ILE A 31 -8.21 -29.30 -12.29
N ILE A 32 -8.49 -28.14 -11.71
CA ILE A 32 -9.62 -27.89 -10.83
C ILE A 32 -10.72 -27.12 -11.59
N ASP A 33 -11.93 -27.65 -11.62
CA ASP A 33 -13.13 -26.97 -12.13
C ASP A 33 -14.03 -26.52 -10.97
N THR A 34 -14.28 -25.23 -10.90
CA THR A 34 -15.11 -24.61 -9.85
C THR A 34 -16.61 -24.79 -10.08
N ASN A 35 -17.04 -25.29 -11.23
CA ASN A 35 -18.42 -25.24 -11.72
C ASN A 35 -18.99 -23.81 -11.73
N ALA A 36 -18.14 -22.85 -12.06
CA ALA A 36 -18.48 -21.43 -12.18
C ALA A 36 -17.74 -20.78 -13.36
N ASN A 37 -17.55 -21.56 -14.44
CA ASN A 37 -16.78 -21.20 -15.62
C ASN A 37 -15.29 -20.89 -15.36
N LEU A 38 -14.77 -21.15 -14.16
CA LEU A 38 -13.35 -21.03 -13.83
C LEU A 38 -12.73 -22.42 -13.70
N VAL A 39 -11.73 -22.70 -14.55
CA VAL A 39 -10.89 -23.90 -14.53
C VAL A 39 -9.45 -23.48 -14.30
N VAL A 40 -8.79 -24.04 -13.29
CA VAL A 40 -7.42 -23.70 -12.93
C VAL A 40 -6.55 -24.95 -12.93
N SER A 41 -5.42 -24.88 -13.63
CA SER A 41 -4.38 -25.90 -13.57
C SER A 41 -3.29 -25.47 -12.59
N VAL A 42 -2.99 -26.33 -11.61
CA VAL A 42 -1.94 -26.14 -10.61
C VAL A 42 -0.86 -27.18 -10.79
N SER A 43 0.37 -26.72 -11.03
CA SER A 43 1.52 -27.58 -11.22
C SER A 43 1.84 -28.42 -9.98
N LYS A 44 2.04 -29.74 -10.16
CA LYS A 44 2.42 -30.65 -9.07
C LYS A 44 3.89 -30.52 -8.67
N THR A 45 4.72 -29.81 -9.45
CA THR A 45 6.15 -29.66 -9.18
C THR A 45 6.50 -28.42 -8.37
N ASN A 46 5.71 -27.36 -8.47
CA ASN A 46 6.02 -26.07 -7.85
C ASN A 46 4.80 -25.29 -7.32
N GLY A 47 3.57 -25.74 -7.61
CA GLY A 47 2.36 -25.08 -7.17
C GLY A 47 1.95 -23.84 -7.95
N ASP A 48 2.65 -23.51 -9.05
CA ASP A 48 2.26 -22.40 -9.92
C ASP A 48 0.88 -22.66 -10.56
N MET A 49 0.05 -21.62 -10.65
CA MET A 49 -1.18 -21.67 -11.46
C MET A 49 -0.80 -21.46 -12.92
N ASN A 50 -0.56 -22.55 -13.65
CA ASN A 50 -0.03 -22.53 -15.02
C ASN A 50 -1.09 -22.44 -16.12
N SER A 51 -2.37 -22.58 -15.77
CA SER A 51 -3.50 -22.18 -16.62
C SER A 51 -4.63 -21.69 -15.71
N ILE A 52 -5.27 -20.59 -16.09
CA ILE A 52 -6.44 -20.01 -15.42
C ILE A 52 -7.42 -19.66 -16.52
N LYS A 53 -8.38 -20.55 -16.79
CA LYS A 53 -9.39 -20.35 -17.82
C LYS A 53 -10.69 -19.87 -17.21
N TYR A 54 -11.14 -18.69 -17.61
CA TYR A 54 -12.47 -18.19 -17.30
C TYR A 54 -13.31 -18.12 -18.57
N ARG A 55 -14.44 -18.84 -18.60
CA ARG A 55 -15.32 -18.98 -19.78
C ARG A 55 -14.55 -19.44 -21.03
N GLY A 56 -13.59 -20.33 -20.83
CA GLY A 56 -12.75 -20.91 -21.89
C GLY A 56 -11.59 -20.01 -22.36
N VAL A 57 -11.48 -18.77 -21.88
CA VAL A 57 -10.39 -17.85 -22.22
C VAL A 57 -9.27 -17.98 -21.19
N GLU A 58 -8.01 -18.03 -21.65
CA GLU A 58 -6.82 -18.14 -20.78
C GLU A 58 -6.43 -16.77 -20.19
N TYR A 59 -6.13 -16.76 -18.89
CA TYR A 59 -5.74 -15.58 -18.11
C TYR A 59 -4.45 -15.77 -17.31
N SER A 60 -3.75 -16.90 -17.48
CA SER A 60 -2.43 -17.12 -16.88
C SER A 60 -1.33 -17.19 -17.93
N GLY A 61 -0.21 -16.55 -17.62
CA GLY A 61 1.06 -16.73 -18.32
C GLY A 61 1.51 -15.53 -19.12
N GLN A 62 2.75 -15.10 -18.91
CA GLN A 62 3.45 -14.18 -19.80
C GLN A 62 4.95 -14.44 -19.78
N ASN A 63 5.62 -14.36 -20.94
CA ASN A 63 7.07 -14.53 -21.08
C ASN A 63 7.62 -15.81 -20.39
N GLY A 64 6.91 -16.93 -20.56
CA GLY A 64 7.30 -18.22 -19.98
C GLY A 64 7.13 -18.32 -18.45
N LYS A 65 6.50 -17.33 -17.81
CA LYS A 65 6.22 -17.32 -16.36
C LYS A 65 4.72 -17.40 -16.09
N TYR A 66 4.36 -18.12 -15.04
CA TYR A 66 2.99 -18.29 -14.56
C TYR A 66 2.72 -17.48 -13.28
N SER A 67 1.50 -17.58 -12.76
CA SER A 67 1.11 -16.93 -11.50
C SER A 67 1.60 -17.73 -10.30
N HIS A 68 2.28 -17.06 -9.36
CA HIS A 68 3.03 -17.72 -8.29
C HIS A 68 3.34 -16.81 -7.09
N VAL A 69 3.88 -17.42 -6.03
CA VAL A 69 4.57 -16.70 -4.96
C VAL A 69 5.92 -16.19 -5.48
N GLU A 70 6.21 -14.91 -5.25
CA GLU A 70 7.38 -14.18 -5.75
C GLU A 70 7.71 -14.34 -7.24
N SER A 71 8.65 -15.25 -7.54
CA SER A 71 9.19 -15.52 -8.87
C SER A 71 9.06 -17.00 -9.23
N GLY A 72 8.24 -17.74 -8.47
CA GLY A 72 8.13 -19.19 -8.49
C GLY A 72 8.86 -19.80 -7.30
N LEU A 73 8.25 -20.78 -6.64
CA LEU A 73 8.86 -21.48 -5.51
C LEU A 73 9.91 -22.51 -5.96
N GLY A 74 9.93 -22.88 -7.23
CA GLY A 74 10.74 -24.01 -7.69
C GLY A 74 10.22 -25.35 -7.13
N ALA A 75 11.08 -26.36 -7.07
CA ALA A 75 10.68 -27.71 -6.66
C ALA A 75 10.05 -27.71 -5.26
N SER A 76 8.80 -28.16 -5.19
CA SER A 76 7.94 -28.11 -4.01
C SER A 76 7.15 -29.42 -3.88
N THR A 77 6.67 -29.72 -2.68
CA THR A 77 5.70 -30.80 -2.48
C THR A 77 4.28 -30.24 -2.61
N VAL A 78 3.50 -30.76 -3.56
CA VAL A 78 2.14 -30.28 -3.84
C VAL A 78 1.12 -31.38 -3.57
N ALA A 79 0.20 -31.14 -2.64
CA ALA A 79 -0.85 -32.06 -2.25
C ALA A 79 -2.23 -31.43 -2.49
N ILE A 80 -3.22 -32.23 -2.89
CA ILE A 80 -4.60 -31.82 -3.08
C ILE A 80 -5.51 -32.60 -2.13
N LYS A 81 -6.54 -31.94 -1.58
CA LYS A 81 -7.57 -32.56 -0.75
C LYS A 81 -8.93 -31.94 -1.09
N GLN A 82 -9.94 -32.80 -1.26
CA GLN A 82 -11.32 -32.39 -1.48
C GLN A 82 -12.15 -32.61 -0.21
N TYR A 83 -13.06 -31.69 0.07
CA TYR A 83 -13.97 -31.69 1.20
C TYR A 83 -15.41 -31.63 0.67
N THR A 84 -16.33 -32.30 1.36
CA THR A 84 -17.79 -32.23 1.11
C THR A 84 -18.54 -31.56 2.26
N SER A 85 -17.88 -31.35 3.40
CA SER A 85 -18.37 -30.63 4.57
C SER A 85 -17.29 -29.63 5.03
N PRO A 86 -17.63 -28.38 5.36
CA PRO A 86 -18.98 -27.77 5.42
C PRO A 86 -19.56 -27.43 4.05
N ALA A 87 -18.76 -27.55 2.99
CA ALA A 87 -19.19 -27.38 1.61
C ALA A 87 -18.26 -28.18 0.68
N ASN A 88 -18.65 -28.25 -0.59
CA ASN A 88 -17.80 -28.73 -1.68
C ASN A 88 -16.63 -27.77 -1.89
N ILE A 89 -15.44 -28.18 -1.42
CA ILE A 89 -14.21 -27.39 -1.41
C ILE A 89 -13.03 -28.24 -1.88
N ILE A 90 -12.12 -27.65 -2.64
CA ILE A 90 -10.83 -28.25 -3.01
C ILE A 90 -9.72 -27.37 -2.43
N LYS A 91 -8.76 -27.98 -1.75
CA LYS A 91 -7.59 -27.33 -1.18
C LYS A 91 -6.33 -27.92 -1.83
N VAL A 92 -5.47 -27.07 -2.34
CA VAL A 92 -4.12 -27.43 -2.78
C VAL A 92 -3.12 -26.81 -1.83
N THR A 93 -2.26 -27.62 -1.22
CA THR A 93 -1.19 -27.19 -0.33
C THR A 93 0.16 -27.42 -0.99
N VAL A 94 0.97 -26.38 -1.02
CA VAL A 94 2.31 -26.35 -1.59
C VAL A 94 3.30 -26.11 -0.45
N LYS A 95 4.26 -27.03 -0.27
CA LYS A 95 5.32 -26.91 0.72
C LYS A 95 6.66 -26.65 0.02
N TYR A 96 7.30 -25.54 0.39
CA TYR A 96 8.63 -25.15 -0.07
C TYR A 96 9.48 -24.70 1.11
N GLY A 97 10.48 -25.50 1.50
CA GLY A 97 11.23 -25.25 2.74
C GLY A 97 10.29 -25.13 3.95
N THR A 98 10.33 -23.99 4.64
CA THR A 98 9.45 -23.65 5.78
C THR A 98 8.17 -22.92 5.36
N LEU A 99 8.02 -22.55 4.09
CA LEU A 99 6.82 -21.89 3.56
C LEU A 99 5.73 -22.92 3.23
N LEU A 100 4.50 -22.61 3.66
CA LEU A 100 3.30 -23.28 3.19
C LEU A 100 2.44 -22.29 2.40
N HIS A 101 2.21 -22.58 1.13
CA HIS A 101 1.27 -21.85 0.28
C HIS A 101 0.01 -22.70 0.09
N THR A 102 -1.17 -22.11 0.16
CA THR A 102 -2.43 -22.83 0.00
C THR A 102 -3.36 -22.10 -0.95
N LEU A 103 -3.91 -22.84 -1.90
CA LEU A 103 -4.96 -22.41 -2.81
C LEU A 103 -6.25 -23.15 -2.44
N VAL A 104 -7.36 -22.43 -2.31
CA VAL A 104 -8.66 -23.02 -2.02
C VAL A 104 -9.64 -22.63 -3.13
N PHE A 105 -10.47 -23.58 -3.52
CA PHE A 105 -11.52 -23.46 -4.53
C PHE A 105 -12.84 -23.91 -3.89
N ARG A 106 -13.94 -23.21 -4.18
CA ARG A 106 -15.26 -23.52 -3.63
C ARG A 106 -16.27 -23.65 -4.75
N TYR A 107 -17.10 -24.68 -4.69
CA TYR A 107 -18.15 -24.95 -5.68
C TYR A 107 -18.99 -23.72 -5.99
N GLY A 108 -19.26 -23.48 -7.27
CA GLY A 108 -20.11 -22.41 -7.75
C GLY A 108 -19.52 -21.00 -7.60
N ASN A 109 -18.23 -20.88 -7.26
CA ASN A 109 -17.56 -19.59 -7.11
C ASN A 109 -16.40 -19.48 -8.13
N PRO A 110 -16.36 -18.43 -8.97
CA PRO A 110 -15.25 -18.18 -9.89
C PRO A 110 -14.06 -17.53 -9.16
N ASN A 111 -13.65 -18.15 -8.04
CA ASN A 111 -12.66 -17.61 -7.10
C ASN A 111 -11.54 -18.61 -6.83
N VAL A 112 -10.33 -18.08 -6.59
CA VAL A 112 -9.22 -18.78 -5.94
C VAL A 112 -8.87 -18.02 -4.67
N TYR A 113 -8.97 -18.67 -3.51
CA TYR A 113 -8.55 -18.10 -2.23
C TYR A 113 -7.10 -18.47 -1.96
N ILE A 114 -6.25 -17.47 -1.79
CA ILE A 114 -4.80 -17.55 -1.85
C ILE A 114 -4.24 -17.24 -0.46
N PHE A 115 -3.48 -18.19 0.09
CA PHE A 115 -2.88 -18.08 1.41
C PHE A 115 -1.38 -18.30 1.35
N MET A 116 -0.63 -17.57 2.17
CA MET A 116 0.80 -17.76 2.32
C MET A 116 1.16 -17.76 3.80
N ASN A 117 1.62 -18.92 4.31
CA ASN A 117 2.13 -19.05 5.66
C ASN A 117 3.65 -19.12 5.65
N LYS A 118 4.27 -18.01 6.04
CA LYS A 118 5.72 -17.84 6.09
C LYS A 118 6.21 -17.93 7.53
N ALA A 119 6.96 -18.97 7.86
CA ALA A 119 7.37 -19.23 9.25
C ALA A 119 8.53 -18.34 9.73
N ASP A 120 9.51 -18.07 8.86
CA ASP A 120 10.77 -17.40 9.20
C ASP A 120 11.40 -16.75 7.96
N THR A 121 12.65 -16.29 8.03
CA THR A 121 13.39 -15.62 6.93
C THR A 121 14.06 -16.56 5.92
N SER A 122 14.01 -17.88 6.08
CA SER A 122 14.74 -18.84 5.22
C SER A 122 14.26 -18.87 3.75
N VAL A 123 13.03 -18.42 3.50
CA VAL A 123 12.45 -18.30 2.16
C VAL A 123 12.24 -16.82 1.84
N THR A 124 12.88 -16.25 0.82
CA THR A 124 12.91 -14.79 0.58
C THR A 124 11.60 -14.18 0.02
N VAL A 125 10.45 -14.80 0.28
CA VAL A 125 9.16 -14.42 -0.30
C VAL A 125 8.39 -13.37 0.49
N SER A 126 7.77 -12.44 -0.24
CA SER A 126 7.06 -11.29 0.32
C SER A 126 5.81 -10.87 -0.47
N ARG A 127 5.46 -11.56 -1.57
CA ARG A 127 4.26 -11.27 -2.38
C ARG A 127 3.68 -12.48 -3.11
N TYR A 128 2.44 -12.31 -3.55
CA TYR A 128 1.83 -13.11 -4.60
C TYR A 128 1.68 -12.29 -5.89
N ILE A 129 1.94 -12.89 -7.05
CA ILE A 129 1.82 -12.24 -8.36
C ILE A 129 0.96 -13.07 -9.31
N LEU A 130 -0.05 -12.43 -9.89
CA LEU A 130 -0.77 -12.94 -11.06
C LEU A 130 -0.11 -12.41 -12.31
N ARG A 131 0.20 -13.30 -13.25
CA ARG A 131 0.82 -12.97 -14.53
C ARG A 131 -0.17 -13.25 -15.65
N ILE A 132 -0.56 -12.22 -16.37
CA ILE A 132 -1.68 -12.27 -17.32
C ILE A 132 -1.14 -12.17 -18.74
N PRO A 133 -1.66 -12.93 -19.71
CA PRO A 133 -1.25 -12.79 -21.09
C PRO A 133 -1.44 -11.37 -21.64
N PRO A 134 -0.56 -10.89 -22.54
CA PRO A 134 -0.74 -9.60 -23.19
C PRO A 134 -2.01 -9.56 -24.05
N ASN A 135 -2.47 -8.35 -24.37
CA ASN A 135 -3.59 -8.06 -25.28
C ASN A 135 -5.00 -8.50 -24.81
N ILE A 136 -5.15 -9.00 -23.57
CA ILE A 136 -6.46 -9.30 -22.99
C ILE A 136 -7.16 -8.03 -22.48
N PHE A 137 -6.38 -7.16 -21.86
CA PHE A 137 -6.84 -5.92 -21.26
C PHE A 137 -6.20 -4.72 -21.95
N THR A 138 -6.94 -3.63 -22.00
CA THR A 138 -6.49 -2.35 -22.53
C THR A 138 -6.18 -1.38 -21.40
N ASN A 139 -5.38 -0.36 -21.68
CA ASN A 139 -5.03 0.68 -20.73
C ASN A 139 -5.40 2.06 -21.24
N ASN A 140 -5.43 3.03 -20.33
CA ASN A 140 -5.37 4.43 -20.69
C ASN A 140 -4.01 4.97 -20.21
N PRO A 141 -3.06 5.27 -21.10
CA PRO A 141 -1.69 5.64 -20.71
C PRO A 141 -1.59 6.94 -19.91
N ASN A 142 -2.63 7.78 -19.94
CA ASN A 142 -2.70 8.98 -19.12
C ASN A 142 -3.26 8.71 -17.72
N GLU A 143 -3.98 7.60 -17.54
CA GLU A 143 -4.60 7.21 -16.28
C GLU A 143 -3.88 6.06 -15.55
N ASP A 144 -3.33 5.12 -16.31
CA ASP A 144 -2.64 3.91 -15.87
C ASP A 144 -1.13 4.15 -15.86
N THR A 145 -0.64 4.91 -14.88
CA THR A 145 0.80 5.18 -14.76
C THR A 145 1.62 3.98 -14.29
N ASP A 146 0.95 2.87 -13.97
CA ASP A 146 1.51 1.52 -13.78
C ASP A 146 1.62 0.71 -15.07
N TRP A 147 1.13 1.24 -16.20
CA TRP A 147 1.24 0.62 -17.51
C TRP A 147 2.29 1.30 -18.38
N ILE A 148 3.40 0.61 -18.60
CA ILE A 148 4.54 1.16 -19.35
C ILE A 148 4.22 1.12 -20.85
N PRO A 149 4.18 2.26 -21.56
CA PRO A 149 3.87 2.30 -22.99
C PRO A 149 5.08 1.85 -23.82
N ASP A 150 4.81 1.36 -25.03
CA ASP A 150 5.86 0.91 -25.94
C ASP A 150 6.85 2.03 -26.29
N GLY A 151 8.14 1.68 -26.22
CA GLY A 151 9.25 2.60 -26.47
C GLY A 151 9.53 3.59 -25.33
N ALA A 152 8.87 3.48 -24.17
CA ALA A 152 9.40 4.09 -22.95
C ALA A 152 10.67 3.34 -22.51
N THR A 153 11.64 4.08 -22.00
CA THR A 153 12.93 3.53 -21.56
C THR A 153 13.15 3.77 -20.09
N ALA A 154 13.81 2.85 -19.40
CA ALA A 154 14.20 3.04 -18.01
C ALA A 154 15.02 4.33 -17.81
N ILE A 155 14.60 5.16 -16.85
CA ILE A 155 15.27 6.41 -16.44
C ILE A 155 15.83 6.34 -15.01
N GLU A 156 15.35 5.40 -14.20
CA GLU A 156 15.85 5.17 -12.84
C GLU A 156 15.75 3.68 -12.48
N SER A 157 16.87 3.09 -12.02
CA SER A 157 16.99 1.73 -11.46
C SER A 157 16.38 0.57 -12.25
N GLY A 158 15.98 0.78 -13.51
CA GLY A 158 15.32 -0.24 -14.35
C GLY A 158 13.83 -0.47 -14.05
N ASP A 159 13.21 0.36 -13.21
CA ASP A 159 11.80 0.21 -12.82
C ASP A 159 10.97 1.50 -12.81
N VAL A 160 11.58 2.63 -13.20
CA VAL A 160 10.89 3.83 -13.62
C VAL A 160 11.25 4.09 -15.08
N ASP A 161 10.23 4.22 -15.92
CA ASP A 161 10.35 4.39 -17.36
C ASP A 161 9.87 5.79 -17.77
N GLY A 162 10.49 6.36 -18.80
CA GLY A 162 10.18 7.68 -19.31
C GLY A 162 10.08 7.73 -20.83
N LYS A 163 9.18 8.60 -21.33
CA LYS A 163 9.02 8.90 -22.76
C LYS A 163 8.43 10.30 -22.93
N SER A 164 9.08 11.13 -23.74
CA SER A 164 8.59 12.48 -24.08
C SER A 164 8.20 13.32 -22.84
N GLY A 165 8.99 13.22 -21.77
CA GLY A 165 8.78 13.97 -20.51
C GLY A 165 7.78 13.36 -19.52
N GLN A 166 7.01 12.34 -19.92
CA GLN A 166 6.13 11.60 -19.02
C GLN A 166 6.80 10.34 -18.47
N THR A 167 6.33 9.88 -17.31
CA THR A 167 6.92 8.77 -16.56
C THR A 167 5.88 7.75 -16.08
N TRP A 168 6.31 6.49 -16.06
CA TRP A 168 5.51 5.31 -15.68
C TRP A 168 6.34 4.38 -14.79
N SER A 169 5.68 3.66 -13.89
CA SER A 169 6.32 2.67 -13.05
C SER A 169 5.28 1.78 -12.40
N LYS A 170 5.62 0.51 -12.18
CA LYS A 170 4.84 -0.39 -11.31
C LYS A 170 4.60 0.18 -9.90
N HIS A 171 5.39 1.16 -9.47
CA HIS A 171 5.25 1.85 -8.19
C HIS A 171 4.17 2.95 -8.19
N TYR A 172 3.69 3.36 -9.37
CA TYR A 172 2.75 4.46 -9.54
C TYR A 172 1.31 3.94 -9.60
N SER A 173 0.74 3.68 -8.43
CA SER A 173 -0.65 3.27 -8.29
C SER A 173 -1.62 4.44 -8.10
N GLY A 174 -1.09 5.61 -7.70
CA GLY A 174 -1.81 6.72 -7.08
C GLY A 174 -2.98 7.32 -7.84
N LYS A 175 -3.13 7.09 -9.16
CA LYS A 175 -4.29 7.62 -9.90
C LYS A 175 -5.58 6.82 -9.73
N ARG A 176 -5.46 5.51 -9.53
CA ARG A 176 -6.60 4.59 -9.33
C ARG A 176 -6.63 4.01 -7.93
N TYR A 177 -5.46 3.86 -7.32
CA TYR A 177 -5.28 3.15 -6.07
C TYR A 177 -4.22 3.85 -5.24
N GLY A 178 -4.58 4.31 -4.06
CA GLY A 178 -3.66 5.03 -3.19
C GLY A 178 -2.97 4.09 -2.22
N ARG A 179 -3.29 4.33 -0.96
CA ARG A 179 -2.79 3.60 0.19
C ARG A 179 -3.49 2.25 0.32
N THR A 180 -2.90 1.34 1.08
CA THR A 180 -3.54 0.06 1.47
C THR A 180 -4.96 0.24 2.02
N ILE A 181 -5.23 1.33 2.75
CA ILE A 181 -6.56 1.63 3.28
C ILE A 181 -7.60 2.01 2.21
N ASP A 182 -7.15 2.51 1.05
CA ASP A 182 -7.99 3.11 0.00
C ASP A 182 -8.57 2.07 -0.98
N TYR A 183 -8.17 0.80 -0.89
CA TYR A 183 -8.69 -0.24 -1.79
C TYR A 183 -9.00 -1.57 -1.07
N ASP A 184 -10.09 -2.21 -1.51
CA ASP A 184 -10.41 -3.59 -1.19
C ASP A 184 -9.92 -4.56 -2.27
N TYR A 185 -9.72 -4.10 -3.51
CA TYR A 185 -9.26 -4.91 -4.63
C TYR A 185 -8.55 -4.08 -5.70
N VAL A 186 -7.79 -4.75 -6.55
CA VAL A 186 -7.18 -4.21 -7.77
C VAL A 186 -7.47 -5.14 -8.94
N GLY A 187 -7.52 -4.63 -10.16
CA GLY A 187 -7.76 -5.50 -11.31
C GLY A 187 -7.75 -4.81 -12.65
N TYR A 188 -8.16 -5.60 -13.64
CA TYR A 188 -8.38 -5.18 -15.01
C TYR A 188 -9.75 -5.65 -15.49
N THR A 189 -10.37 -4.85 -16.34
CA THR A 189 -11.69 -5.16 -16.93
C THR A 189 -11.66 -4.96 -18.44
N ASN A 190 -12.51 -5.70 -19.12
CA ASN A 190 -12.94 -5.42 -20.49
C ASN A 190 -14.45 -5.69 -20.58
N LYS A 191 -15.02 -5.57 -21.78
CA LYS A 191 -16.48 -5.75 -21.99
C LYS A 191 -17.02 -7.14 -21.60
N ASN A 192 -16.16 -8.15 -21.47
CA ASN A 192 -16.56 -9.54 -21.24
C ASN A 192 -16.24 -10.02 -19.82
N VAL A 193 -15.17 -9.49 -19.20
CA VAL A 193 -14.63 -10.02 -17.94
C VAL A 193 -14.08 -8.91 -17.05
N GLY A 194 -14.24 -9.08 -15.74
CA GLY A 194 -13.41 -8.42 -14.74
C GLY A 194 -12.57 -9.45 -14.01
N MET A 195 -11.25 -9.24 -13.96
CA MET A 195 -10.30 -10.08 -13.23
C MET A 195 -9.68 -9.24 -12.13
N PHE A 196 -9.86 -9.67 -10.88
CA PHE A 196 -9.47 -8.88 -9.72
C PHE A 196 -8.70 -9.71 -8.69
N MET A 197 -7.72 -9.07 -8.07
CA MET A 197 -7.13 -9.49 -6.81
C MET A 197 -7.81 -8.71 -5.68
N VAL A 198 -8.68 -9.36 -4.92
CA VAL A 198 -9.22 -8.84 -3.68
C VAL A 198 -8.15 -8.97 -2.60
N ARG A 199 -7.81 -7.85 -1.98
CA ARG A 199 -6.78 -7.73 -0.97
C ARG A 199 -7.17 -8.54 0.26
N SER A 200 -6.20 -9.26 0.84
CA SER A 200 -6.37 -9.88 2.15
C SER A 200 -6.54 -8.83 3.27
N ASN A 201 -6.79 -9.26 4.52
CA ASN A 201 -6.90 -8.31 5.63
C ASN A 201 -5.58 -7.59 5.96
N HIS A 202 -4.47 -8.01 5.34
CA HIS A 202 -3.11 -7.47 5.56
C HIS A 202 -2.63 -7.57 7.00
N GLU A 203 -3.15 -8.53 7.78
CA GLU A 203 -2.75 -8.66 9.19
C GLU A 203 -1.27 -8.99 9.36
N LYS A 204 -0.67 -9.76 8.47
CA LYS A 204 0.78 -10.05 8.41
C LYS A 204 1.52 -9.17 7.41
N ALA A 205 0.86 -8.19 6.80
CA ALA A 205 1.54 -7.24 5.94
C ALA A 205 2.31 -6.20 6.76
N SER A 206 3.14 -5.40 6.10
CA SER A 206 3.96 -4.34 6.73
C SER A 206 3.64 -2.95 6.17
N GLY A 207 3.91 -1.91 6.95
CA GLY A 207 3.79 -0.50 6.54
C GLY A 207 2.49 0.18 7.00
N GLY A 208 1.55 -0.55 7.62
CA GLY A 208 0.31 0.02 8.16
C GLY A 208 -0.72 0.45 7.09
N PRO A 209 -1.76 1.21 7.50
CA PRO A 209 -2.88 1.58 6.63
C PRO A 209 -2.49 2.48 5.46
N PHE A 210 -1.43 3.28 5.63
CA PHE A 210 -1.02 4.31 4.67
C PHE A 210 0.09 3.86 3.73
N PHE A 211 0.49 2.59 3.82
CA PHE A 211 1.50 2.03 2.94
C PHE A 211 1.08 2.11 1.48
N ARG A 212 2.06 2.35 0.61
CA ARG A 212 1.90 2.41 -0.85
C ARG A 212 2.92 1.47 -1.46
N SER A 213 2.48 0.65 -2.41
CA SER A 213 3.35 -0.30 -3.09
C SER A 213 2.82 -0.63 -4.47
N LEU A 214 3.58 -1.47 -5.18
CA LEU A 214 3.17 -2.03 -6.45
C LEU A 214 1.98 -2.98 -6.27
N ILE A 215 0.90 -2.70 -6.97
CA ILE A 215 -0.34 -3.49 -6.91
C ILE A 215 -0.80 -3.94 -8.29
N ARG A 216 -0.31 -3.26 -9.33
CA ARG A 216 -0.44 -3.66 -10.72
C ARG A 216 0.82 -3.29 -11.49
N ARG A 217 0.99 -3.89 -12.66
CA ARG A 217 1.95 -3.48 -13.69
C ARG A 217 1.37 -3.84 -15.05
N GLY A 218 1.60 -3.03 -16.07
CA GLY A 218 1.19 -3.31 -17.43
C GLY A 218 2.23 -2.94 -18.47
N GLY A 219 1.99 -3.32 -19.72
CA GLY A 219 2.85 -3.05 -20.88
C GLY A 219 2.71 -4.12 -21.96
N SER A 220 3.50 -4.02 -23.03
CA SER A 220 3.52 -5.02 -24.12
C SER A 220 3.90 -6.43 -23.68
N GLY A 221 4.64 -6.55 -22.57
CA GLY A 221 4.97 -7.84 -21.95
C GLY A 221 3.80 -8.52 -21.23
N GLY A 222 2.64 -7.85 -21.13
CA GLY A 222 1.43 -8.29 -20.43
C GLY A 222 1.26 -7.70 -19.03
N PRO A 223 0.03 -7.74 -18.47
CA PRO A 223 -0.25 -7.21 -17.15
C PRO A 223 0.09 -8.17 -15.99
N ASP A 224 0.44 -7.59 -14.84
CA ASP A 224 0.56 -8.25 -13.56
C ASP A 224 -0.43 -7.63 -12.54
N LEU A 225 -0.95 -8.45 -11.62
CA LEU A 225 -1.59 -8.01 -10.37
C LEU A 225 -0.80 -8.55 -9.18
N TYR A 226 -0.72 -7.77 -8.10
CA TYR A 226 0.06 -8.13 -6.92
C TYR A 226 -0.80 -8.08 -5.65
N ASP A 227 -0.50 -8.97 -4.69
CA ASP A 227 -0.74 -8.70 -3.28
C ASP A 227 0.61 -8.70 -2.55
N ILE A 228 0.97 -7.55 -1.99
CA ILE A 228 2.26 -7.30 -1.34
C ILE A 228 2.09 -7.47 0.16
N TYR A 229 2.85 -8.39 0.74
CA TYR A 229 2.83 -8.65 2.17
C TYR A 229 3.98 -7.91 2.86
N HIS A 230 5.15 -7.87 2.23
CA HIS A 230 6.26 -7.09 2.75
C HIS A 230 7.07 -6.50 1.59
N TYR A 231 7.42 -5.23 1.69
CA TYR A 231 8.29 -4.60 0.72
C TYR A 231 8.92 -3.38 1.37
N ASN A 232 10.25 -3.36 1.46
CA ASN A 232 10.98 -2.24 2.05
C ASN A 232 10.87 -1.05 1.09
N MET A 233 9.90 -0.17 1.30
CA MET A 233 9.69 1.04 0.50
C MET A 233 9.32 2.20 1.42
N GLY A 234 10.34 2.95 1.82
CA GLY A 234 10.19 4.16 2.64
C GLY A 234 9.71 3.92 4.07
N HIS A 235 9.74 2.71 4.61
CA HIS A 235 9.34 2.45 6.01
C HIS A 235 10.30 1.51 6.74
N THR A 236 10.20 1.48 8.07
CA THR A 236 10.98 0.59 8.95
C THR A 236 10.12 -0.46 9.67
N ASP A 237 8.84 -0.59 9.32
CA ASP A 237 7.98 -1.65 9.86
C ASP A 237 8.55 -3.05 9.58
N VAL A 238 8.42 -3.95 10.55
CA VAL A 238 9.00 -5.29 10.51
C VAL A 238 8.23 -6.22 9.59
N MET A 239 8.93 -7.14 8.94
CA MET A 239 8.30 -8.29 8.30
C MET A 239 7.60 -9.16 9.34
N ARG A 240 6.29 -9.39 9.18
CA ARG A 240 5.52 -10.26 10.06
C ARG A 240 5.44 -11.68 9.50
N PHE A 241 5.53 -12.65 10.39
CA PHE A 241 5.46 -14.08 10.05
C PHE A 241 4.09 -14.69 10.37
N GLY A 242 3.84 -15.85 9.79
CA GLY A 242 2.60 -16.62 9.89
C GLY A 242 1.76 -16.56 8.62
N LEU A 243 0.49 -16.91 8.77
CA LEU A 243 -0.48 -16.98 7.67
C LEU A 243 -0.97 -15.59 7.27
N GLN A 244 -0.68 -15.20 6.04
CA GLN A 244 -1.33 -14.09 5.34
C GLN A 244 -2.40 -14.64 4.39
N GLY A 245 -3.55 -13.98 4.35
CA GLY A 245 -4.66 -14.33 3.47
C GLY A 245 -6.02 -14.39 4.18
N PRO A 246 -7.07 -14.79 3.44
CA PRO A 246 -7.03 -15.02 2.01
C PRO A 246 -6.90 -13.70 1.24
N SER A 247 -6.04 -13.68 0.24
CA SER A 247 -6.26 -12.82 -0.94
C SER A 247 -7.19 -13.61 -1.88
N VAL A 248 -8.00 -12.94 -2.69
CA VAL A 248 -8.95 -13.65 -3.57
C VAL A 248 -8.75 -13.23 -5.02
N LEU A 249 -8.29 -14.14 -5.87
CA LEU A 249 -8.46 -13.98 -7.31
C LEU A 249 -9.92 -14.27 -7.64
N THR A 250 -10.62 -13.30 -8.24
CA THR A 250 -12.03 -13.45 -8.63
C THR A 250 -12.26 -12.98 -10.06
N PHE A 251 -13.12 -13.72 -10.77
CA PHE A 251 -13.60 -13.38 -12.10
C PHE A 251 -15.07 -13.01 -12.07
N THR A 252 -15.44 -12.04 -12.90
CA THR A 252 -16.80 -11.51 -13.01
C THR A 252 -17.20 -11.36 -14.47
N ASP A 253 -18.48 -11.50 -14.75
CA ASP A 253 -19.02 -11.29 -16.08
C ASP A 253 -19.11 -9.80 -16.43
N ASN A 254 -18.91 -9.49 -17.71
CA ASN A 254 -19.11 -8.16 -18.31
C ASN A 254 -18.31 -7.03 -17.63
N GLY A 255 -17.19 -7.36 -16.98
CA GLY A 255 -16.36 -6.37 -16.29
C GLY A 255 -16.97 -5.83 -14.98
N ALA A 256 -17.98 -6.50 -14.41
CA ALA A 256 -18.62 -6.09 -13.18
C ALA A 256 -17.63 -6.03 -11.99
N ALA A 257 -17.91 -5.19 -10.99
CA ALA A 257 -17.07 -5.15 -9.79
C ALA A 257 -17.15 -6.46 -9.00
N PRO A 258 -16.09 -6.83 -8.24
CA PRO A 258 -16.14 -7.98 -7.34
C PRO A 258 -17.28 -7.90 -6.33
N ASN A 259 -17.78 -9.06 -5.91
CA ASN A 259 -18.72 -9.15 -4.80
C ASN A 259 -18.10 -8.59 -3.51
N ALA A 260 -18.72 -7.55 -2.93
CA ALA A 260 -18.22 -6.90 -1.73
C ALA A 260 -18.19 -7.81 -0.48
N ASN A 261 -18.89 -8.94 -0.50
CA ASN A 261 -18.81 -9.98 0.54
C ASN A 261 -17.50 -10.79 0.48
N LEU A 262 -16.63 -10.54 -0.51
CA LEU A 262 -15.25 -11.05 -0.55
C LEU A 262 -14.25 -10.10 0.11
N PHE A 263 -14.63 -8.85 0.37
CA PHE A 263 -13.71 -7.85 0.91
C PHE A 263 -13.35 -8.22 2.34
N ALA A 264 -12.07 -8.18 2.67
CA ALA A 264 -11.54 -8.74 3.92
C ALA A 264 -12.21 -8.21 5.20
N ARG A 265 -12.76 -6.99 5.17
CA ARG A 265 -13.49 -6.36 6.29
C ARG A 265 -14.96 -6.77 6.42
N LYS A 266 -15.54 -7.40 5.39
CA LYS A 266 -16.95 -7.77 5.30
C LYS A 266 -17.16 -9.29 5.20
N ALA A 267 -16.18 -9.99 4.64
CA ALA A 267 -16.30 -11.39 4.32
C ALA A 267 -16.45 -12.27 5.56
N ASP A 268 -17.33 -13.26 5.46
CA ASP A 268 -17.42 -14.35 6.42
C ASP A 268 -16.49 -15.50 5.98
N TRP A 269 -15.42 -15.65 6.76
CA TRP A 269 -14.38 -16.64 6.55
C TRP A 269 -14.52 -17.87 7.45
N GLY A 270 -15.60 -18.00 8.23
CA GLY A 270 -15.77 -19.10 9.20
C GLY A 270 -15.77 -20.50 8.58
N TRP A 271 -16.08 -20.64 7.29
CA TRP A 271 -16.01 -21.93 6.58
C TRP A 271 -14.58 -22.44 6.37
N PHE A 272 -13.54 -21.61 6.57
CA PHE A 272 -12.15 -22.08 6.58
C PHE A 272 -11.78 -22.85 7.85
N ASP A 273 -12.56 -22.73 8.92
CA ASP A 273 -12.26 -23.29 10.24
C ASP A 273 -12.04 -24.81 10.21
N SER A 274 -12.71 -25.51 9.29
CA SER A 274 -12.62 -26.97 9.12
C SER A 274 -11.59 -27.42 8.08
N LEU A 275 -10.90 -26.50 7.41
CA LEU A 275 -10.04 -26.84 6.27
C LEU A 275 -8.59 -27.13 6.65
N GLU A 276 -8.23 -27.11 7.93
CA GLU A 276 -6.85 -27.42 8.39
C GLU A 276 -5.80 -26.57 7.65
N ILE A 277 -6.07 -25.28 7.46
CA ILE A 277 -5.10 -24.34 6.85
C ILE A 277 -4.07 -24.00 7.93
N ALA A 278 -2.81 -24.31 7.67
CA ALA A 278 -1.74 -24.08 8.64
C ALA A 278 -1.65 -22.60 9.01
N GLY A 279 -1.68 -22.28 10.32
CA GLY A 279 -1.66 -20.92 10.83
C GLY A 279 -3.02 -20.19 10.80
N TRP A 280 -4.10 -20.85 10.36
CA TRP A 280 -5.45 -20.28 10.43
C TRP A 280 -5.88 -20.13 11.88
N VAL A 281 -6.33 -18.92 12.23
CA VAL A 281 -6.89 -18.61 13.54
C VAL A 281 -8.36 -18.27 13.33
N PRO A 282 -9.31 -19.11 13.82
CA PRO A 282 -10.73 -18.90 13.61
C PRO A 282 -11.22 -17.68 14.39
N GLN A 283 -12.38 -17.13 14.00
CA GLN A 283 -12.94 -15.94 14.63
C GLN A 283 -13.16 -16.11 16.14
N SER A 284 -13.50 -17.32 16.60
CA SER A 284 -13.67 -17.66 18.02
C SER A 284 -12.39 -17.54 18.86
N LYS A 285 -11.22 -17.49 18.21
CA LYS A 285 -9.91 -17.32 18.85
C LYS A 285 -9.34 -15.90 18.69
N ARG A 286 -10.13 -14.99 18.12
CA ARG A 286 -9.78 -13.58 17.92
C ARG A 286 -10.57 -12.70 18.88
N GLY A 287 -10.05 -11.51 19.15
CA GLY A 287 -10.71 -10.49 19.96
C GLY A 287 -11.04 -9.23 19.17
N ALA A 288 -11.35 -8.17 19.89
CA ALA A 288 -11.61 -6.85 19.32
C ALA A 288 -11.14 -5.73 20.26
N VAL A 289 -10.96 -4.54 19.69
CA VAL A 289 -10.84 -3.28 20.42
C VAL A 289 -11.92 -2.34 19.92
N ALA A 290 -12.62 -1.66 20.82
CA ALA A 290 -13.62 -0.66 20.48
C ALA A 290 -13.46 0.58 21.35
N GLY A 291 -13.77 1.76 20.81
CA GLY A 291 -13.76 3.01 21.55
C GLY A 291 -15.04 3.79 21.33
N VAL A 292 -15.48 4.51 22.37
CA VAL A 292 -16.73 5.30 22.34
C VAL A 292 -16.60 6.62 21.57
N GLY A 293 -15.38 7.09 21.32
CA GLY A 293 -15.15 8.31 20.55
C GLY A 293 -13.70 8.79 20.52
N LEU A 294 -13.47 9.86 19.76
CA LEU A 294 -12.26 10.67 19.77
C LEU A 294 -12.65 12.11 20.15
N SER A 295 -11.84 12.78 20.95
CA SER A 295 -12.00 14.21 21.24
C SER A 295 -10.82 15.02 20.70
N ASN A 296 -11.02 16.34 20.60
CA ASN A 296 -10.09 17.27 19.95
C ASN A 296 -9.84 16.95 18.46
N MET A 297 -10.86 16.42 17.78
CA MET A 297 -10.81 16.20 16.34
C MET A 297 -10.86 17.52 15.56
N LYS A 298 -10.17 17.58 14.43
CA LYS A 298 -10.18 18.70 13.50
C LYS A 298 -11.16 18.41 12.36
N SER A 299 -12.03 19.37 12.07
CA SER A 299 -12.97 19.26 10.94
C SER A 299 -12.22 19.18 9.61
N GLY A 300 -12.76 18.43 8.66
CA GLY A 300 -12.16 18.28 7.32
C GLY A 300 -11.06 17.21 7.19
N TYR A 301 -10.69 16.53 8.29
CA TYR A 301 -9.69 15.47 8.29
C TYR A 301 -10.30 14.08 8.52
N GLN A 302 -9.76 13.06 7.83
CA GLN A 302 -10.07 11.66 8.10
C GLN A 302 -9.33 11.21 9.35
N TYR A 303 -9.97 10.43 10.23
CA TYR A 303 -9.29 9.79 11.35
C TYR A 303 -9.22 8.29 11.18
N VAL A 304 -8.10 7.70 11.58
CA VAL A 304 -7.86 6.25 11.53
C VAL A 304 -7.36 5.79 12.88
N VAL A 305 -7.89 4.67 13.37
CA VAL A 305 -7.34 3.97 14.53
C VAL A 305 -6.62 2.73 14.01
N GLY A 306 -5.34 2.61 14.32
CA GLY A 306 -4.50 1.47 13.97
C GLY A 306 -4.08 0.68 15.21
N LEU A 307 -3.87 -0.63 15.04
CA LEU A 307 -3.23 -1.52 15.99
C LEU A 307 -2.02 -2.13 15.31
N LYS A 308 -0.87 -2.18 16.00
CA LYS A 308 0.33 -2.83 15.47
C LYS A 308 1.17 -3.46 16.58
N ASN A 309 1.68 -4.65 16.30
CA ASN A 309 2.85 -5.23 16.97
C ASN A 309 3.70 -6.00 15.93
N ASP A 310 4.72 -6.72 16.38
CA ASP A 310 5.60 -7.47 15.48
C ASP A 310 4.92 -8.72 14.86
N ALA A 311 3.76 -9.11 15.38
CA ALA A 311 3.00 -10.27 14.91
C ALA A 311 1.86 -9.90 13.95
N ALA A 312 1.21 -8.75 14.12
CA ALA A 312 0.08 -8.34 13.30
C ALA A 312 -0.19 -6.82 13.26
N GLN A 313 -0.92 -6.37 12.25
CA GLN A 313 -1.45 -5.02 12.11
C GLN A 313 -2.94 -5.00 11.72
N TYR A 314 -3.68 -3.99 12.19
CA TYR A 314 -5.11 -3.79 11.90
C TYR A 314 -5.45 -2.30 11.90
N TRP A 315 -6.56 -1.92 11.27
CA TRP A 315 -7.03 -0.53 11.32
C TRP A 315 -8.51 -0.39 11.02
N THR A 316 -9.07 0.75 11.39
CA THR A 316 -10.42 1.20 10.99
C THR A 316 -10.46 2.72 10.82
N ILE A 317 -11.28 3.20 9.89
CA ILE A 317 -11.59 4.63 9.72
C ILE A 317 -12.67 5.00 10.74
N THR A 318 -12.58 6.19 11.33
CA THR A 318 -13.60 6.67 12.28
C THR A 318 -13.90 8.16 12.13
N THR A 319 -15.13 8.53 12.48
CA THR A 319 -15.59 9.91 12.70
C THR A 319 -16.13 10.11 14.13
N GLY A 320 -15.94 9.12 15.01
CA GLY A 320 -16.53 9.06 16.34
C GLY A 320 -16.23 7.71 17.01
N ALA A 321 -17.26 6.98 17.42
CA ALA A 321 -17.11 5.62 17.95
C ALA A 321 -16.52 4.68 16.90
N TRP A 322 -15.70 3.73 17.33
CA TRP A 322 -14.94 2.86 16.43
C TRP A 322 -14.78 1.45 16.98
N ARG A 323 -14.53 0.50 16.07
CA ARG A 323 -14.27 -0.90 16.40
C ARG A 323 -13.32 -1.54 15.39
N ILE A 324 -12.35 -2.28 15.91
CA ILE A 324 -11.45 -3.17 15.16
C ILE A 324 -11.71 -4.59 15.68
N SER A 325 -12.25 -5.47 14.84
CA SER A 325 -12.60 -6.85 15.21
C SER A 325 -11.68 -7.85 14.50
N GLY A 326 -11.70 -9.12 14.95
CA GLY A 326 -10.91 -10.18 14.31
C GLY A 326 -9.41 -10.06 14.62
N VAL A 327 -9.06 -9.40 15.73
CA VAL A 327 -7.68 -9.13 16.12
C VAL A 327 -7.10 -10.37 16.80
N LEU A 328 -5.93 -10.82 16.34
CA LEU A 328 -5.18 -11.89 17.02
C LEU A 328 -4.90 -11.48 18.49
N PRO A 329 -4.99 -12.40 19.47
CA PRO A 329 -4.62 -12.09 20.85
C PRO A 329 -3.18 -11.60 20.97
N GLY A 330 -2.94 -10.64 21.85
CA GLY A 330 -1.61 -10.04 22.07
C GLY A 330 -1.69 -8.59 22.49
N THR A 331 -0.53 -8.02 22.82
CA THR A 331 -0.37 -6.60 23.14
C THR A 331 -0.01 -5.83 21.88
N TYR A 332 -0.72 -4.73 21.62
CA TYR A 332 -0.56 -3.88 20.45
C TYR A 332 -0.30 -2.44 20.87
N THR A 333 0.48 -1.72 20.08
CA THR A 333 0.43 -0.27 20.05
C THR A 333 -0.84 0.14 19.31
N LEU A 334 -1.72 0.85 20.01
CA LEU A 334 -2.85 1.56 19.43
C LEU A 334 -2.38 2.95 19.03
N THR A 335 -2.67 3.36 17.80
CA THR A 335 -2.36 4.70 17.30
C THR A 335 -3.61 5.33 16.70
N VAL A 336 -3.91 6.57 17.08
CA VAL A 336 -4.91 7.40 16.38
C VAL A 336 -4.18 8.34 15.44
N TYR A 337 -4.63 8.38 14.19
CA TYR A 337 -4.08 9.24 13.15
C TYR A 337 -5.11 10.30 12.76
N LYS A 338 -4.69 11.56 12.65
CA LYS A 338 -5.38 12.61 11.90
C LYS A 338 -4.76 12.66 10.51
N SER A 339 -5.53 12.36 9.47
CA SER A 339 -5.01 11.99 8.15
C SER A 339 -3.98 10.87 8.27
N GLU A 340 -2.69 11.18 8.11
CA GLU A 340 -1.58 10.23 8.24
C GLU A 340 -0.66 10.59 9.43
N LEU A 341 -0.96 11.62 10.23
CA LEU A 341 -0.19 12.03 11.40
C LEU A 341 -0.67 11.36 12.68
N GLU A 342 0.26 10.74 13.41
CA GLU A 342 0.06 10.19 14.74
C GLU A 342 -0.31 11.30 15.74
N VAL A 343 -1.53 11.26 16.29
CA VAL A 343 -2.03 12.24 17.29
C VAL A 343 -2.40 11.58 18.63
N HIS A 344 -2.23 10.28 18.75
CA HIS A 344 -2.31 9.55 20.02
C HIS A 344 -1.62 8.20 19.89
N THR A 345 -0.97 7.74 20.96
CA THR A 345 -0.46 6.36 21.05
C THR A 345 -0.64 5.82 22.46
N GLU A 346 -1.00 4.54 22.58
CA GLU A 346 -1.06 3.82 23.85
C GLU A 346 -0.90 2.30 23.63
N SER A 347 -0.77 1.54 24.72
CA SER A 347 -0.72 0.09 24.68
C SER A 347 -2.10 -0.53 24.97
N VAL A 348 -2.46 -1.59 24.24
CA VAL A 348 -3.71 -2.34 24.44
C VAL A 348 -3.49 -3.84 24.32
N THR A 349 -4.06 -4.63 25.24
CA THR A 349 -3.95 -6.09 25.23
C THR A 349 -5.27 -6.74 24.82
N VAL A 350 -5.26 -7.46 23.71
CA VAL A 350 -6.42 -8.18 23.17
C VAL A 350 -6.40 -9.64 23.61
N THR A 351 -7.54 -10.14 24.06
CA THR A 351 -7.78 -11.55 24.41
C THR A 351 -8.78 -12.20 23.46
N ALA A 352 -8.69 -13.51 23.27
CA ALA A 352 -9.62 -14.26 22.42
C ALA A 352 -11.06 -14.18 22.97
N GLY A 353 -12.04 -13.95 22.09
CA GLY A 353 -13.46 -13.81 22.44
C GLY A 353 -13.83 -12.50 23.16
N GLY A 354 -12.83 -11.73 23.63
CA GLY A 354 -13.02 -10.49 24.35
C GLY A 354 -13.11 -9.26 23.44
N THR A 355 -13.76 -8.21 23.94
CA THR A 355 -13.65 -6.85 23.40
C THR A 355 -13.03 -5.95 24.46
N VAL A 356 -11.87 -5.37 24.15
CA VAL A 356 -11.31 -4.29 24.97
C VAL A 356 -12.05 -3.00 24.63
N THR A 357 -12.61 -2.34 25.64
CA THR A 357 -13.33 -1.07 25.45
C THR A 357 -12.47 0.10 25.90
N LYS A 358 -12.41 1.13 25.08
CA LYS A 358 -11.75 2.41 25.36
C LYS A 358 -12.79 3.49 25.58
N ASN A 359 -12.55 4.33 26.59
CA ASN A 359 -13.24 5.60 26.72
C ASN A 359 -12.83 6.55 25.56
N THR A 360 -13.40 7.74 25.52
CA THR A 360 -13.01 8.76 24.55
C THR A 360 -11.51 9.02 24.61
N ILE A 361 -10.83 8.89 23.47
CA ILE A 361 -9.39 9.17 23.35
C ILE A 361 -9.22 10.63 22.95
N ALA A 362 -8.43 11.38 23.74
CA ALA A 362 -8.07 12.75 23.41
C ALA A 362 -6.89 12.79 22.44
N CYS A 363 -7.09 13.42 21.28
CA CYS A 363 -6.03 13.65 20.31
C CYS A 363 -5.13 14.80 20.79
N VAL A 364 -3.81 14.62 20.69
CA VAL A 364 -2.78 15.63 20.93
C VAL A 364 -2.19 15.99 19.58
N ASP A 365 -2.54 17.17 19.08
CA ASP A 365 -2.26 17.59 17.72
C ASP A 365 -1.20 18.70 17.71
N PRO A 366 -0.07 18.55 17.00
CA PRO A 366 0.93 19.63 16.89
C PRO A 366 0.36 20.95 16.33
N GLN A 367 -0.77 20.89 15.62
CA GLN A 367 -1.50 22.05 15.10
C GLN A 367 -2.13 22.91 16.21
N ASP A 368 -2.34 22.38 17.41
CA ASP A 368 -2.95 23.08 18.55
C ASP A 368 -2.05 24.16 19.14
N THR A 369 -0.73 24.01 18.99
CA THR A 369 0.20 25.06 19.37
C THR A 369 0.01 26.25 18.43
N THR A 370 -0.37 27.40 19.01
CA THR A 370 -0.52 28.65 18.27
C THR A 370 0.82 29.06 17.67
N ALA A 371 0.88 29.09 16.34
CA ALA A 371 2.07 29.49 15.61
C ALA A 371 2.12 31.01 15.42
N ILE A 372 3.32 31.56 15.45
CA ILE A 372 3.61 32.90 14.93
C ILE A 372 3.32 32.93 13.43
N TRP A 373 3.73 31.88 12.72
CA TRP A 373 3.36 31.59 11.35
C TRP A 373 3.49 30.09 11.08
N ARG A 374 2.76 29.60 10.08
CA ARG A 374 2.77 28.20 9.63
C ARG A 374 2.68 28.12 8.11
N ILE A 375 3.38 27.14 7.53
CA ILE A 375 3.31 26.73 6.13
C ILE A 375 2.83 25.27 6.11
N GLY A 376 1.74 25.00 5.40
CA GLY A 376 1.10 23.69 5.38
C GLY A 376 0.26 23.39 6.63
N ASP A 377 -0.18 22.14 6.76
CA ASP A 377 -0.97 21.64 7.88
C ASP A 377 -0.30 20.40 8.48
N TRP A 378 -0.35 20.24 9.80
CA TRP A 378 0.18 19.05 10.47
C TRP A 378 -0.75 17.86 10.23
N ASP A 379 -0.64 17.17 9.11
CA ASP A 379 -1.54 16.06 8.73
C ASP A 379 -0.82 14.78 8.27
N GLY A 380 0.52 14.80 8.34
CA GLY A 380 1.37 13.66 8.04
C GLY A 380 1.53 13.44 6.53
N THR A 381 1.27 14.48 5.73
CA THR A 381 1.33 14.41 4.27
C THR A 381 1.89 15.72 3.69
N PRO A 382 2.49 15.69 2.49
CA PRO A 382 2.86 16.90 1.76
C PRO A 382 1.68 17.62 1.09
N LYS A 383 0.43 17.34 1.48
CA LYS A 383 -0.76 17.90 0.83
C LYS A 383 -0.74 19.42 0.83
N GLY A 384 -1.10 20.01 -0.31
CA GLY A 384 -1.22 21.47 -0.43
C GLY A 384 0.09 22.20 -0.70
N PHE A 385 1.24 21.51 -0.62
CA PHE A 385 2.52 22.03 -1.09
C PHE A 385 2.64 21.97 -2.62
N LEU A 386 3.63 22.66 -3.17
CA LEU A 386 3.95 22.60 -4.59
C LEU A 386 4.09 21.14 -5.07
N ASN A 387 3.46 20.83 -6.19
CA ASN A 387 3.30 19.49 -6.78
C ASN A 387 2.34 18.53 -6.05
N PHE A 388 1.82 18.88 -4.86
CA PHE A 388 0.90 18.05 -4.06
C PHE A 388 -0.49 18.68 -3.88
N LEU A 389 -0.91 19.51 -4.84
CA LEU A 389 -2.20 20.21 -4.85
C LEU A 389 -3.35 19.32 -5.31
N ASP A 390 -3.04 18.39 -6.21
CA ASP A 390 -4.04 17.52 -6.83
C ASP A 390 -4.48 16.41 -5.87
N THR A 391 -5.68 15.89 -6.09
CA THR A 391 -6.16 14.66 -5.47
C THR A 391 -6.51 13.69 -6.59
N PRO A 392 -5.75 12.59 -6.77
CA PRO A 392 -4.56 12.18 -6.00
C PRO A 392 -3.34 13.09 -6.25
N MET A 393 -2.37 13.08 -5.34
CA MET A 393 -1.17 13.94 -5.44
C MET A 393 -0.22 13.45 -6.52
N LYS A 394 0.19 14.31 -7.44
CA LYS A 394 0.97 13.93 -8.63
C LYS A 394 2.18 13.03 -8.33
N PRO A 395 3.05 13.32 -7.36
CA PRO A 395 4.24 12.51 -7.09
C PRO A 395 3.94 11.10 -6.55
N THR A 396 2.68 10.78 -6.23
CA THR A 396 2.26 9.40 -5.92
C THR A 396 2.05 8.53 -7.16
N TYR A 397 2.00 9.13 -8.35
CA TYR A 397 1.76 8.42 -9.61
C TYR A 397 2.60 8.89 -10.79
N MET A 398 3.62 9.72 -10.56
CA MET A 398 4.65 10.07 -11.55
C MET A 398 5.97 10.42 -10.87
N HIS A 399 7.08 10.25 -11.59
CA HIS A 399 8.42 10.55 -11.10
C HIS A 399 8.61 12.07 -10.88
N PRO A 400 9.42 12.50 -9.89
CA PRO A 400 9.77 13.92 -9.71
C PRO A 400 10.36 14.62 -10.94
N SER A 401 10.92 13.89 -11.91
CA SER A 401 11.42 14.47 -13.17
C SER A 401 10.36 14.67 -14.26
N ASP A 402 9.11 14.27 -14.01
CA ASP A 402 8.03 14.34 -14.99
C ASP A 402 7.70 15.79 -15.36
N THR A 403 7.60 16.10 -16.65
CA THR A 403 7.43 17.48 -17.14
C THR A 403 6.05 18.06 -16.84
N ARG A 404 5.10 17.24 -16.35
CA ARG A 404 3.78 17.68 -15.87
C ARG A 404 3.83 18.27 -14.44
N LEU A 405 4.96 18.13 -13.76
CA LEU A 405 5.23 18.77 -12.48
C LEU A 405 5.79 20.18 -12.69
N ALA A 406 5.48 21.07 -11.74
CA ALA A 406 6.17 22.35 -11.66
C ALA A 406 7.64 22.12 -11.26
N LYS A 407 8.52 23.06 -11.64
CA LYS A 407 9.93 23.03 -11.23
C LYS A 407 10.03 23.02 -9.70
N TRP A 408 10.82 22.09 -9.17
CA TRP A 408 11.00 21.92 -7.73
C TRP A 408 11.79 23.05 -7.06
N ASP A 409 12.71 23.68 -7.79
CA ASP A 409 13.41 24.89 -7.36
C ASP A 409 12.51 26.11 -7.53
N ALA A 410 11.60 26.27 -6.57
CA ALA A 410 10.62 27.33 -6.55
C ALA A 410 11.21 28.62 -5.96
N SER A 411 10.58 29.76 -6.28
CA SER A 411 10.93 31.05 -5.68
C SER A 411 10.82 31.00 -4.15
N ASN A 412 11.61 31.87 -3.50
CA ASN A 412 11.62 31.98 -2.04
C ASN A 412 10.22 32.23 -1.48
N PHE A 413 9.95 31.64 -0.31
CA PHE A 413 8.65 31.75 0.36
C PHE A 413 8.59 33.01 1.22
N ILE A 414 7.51 33.76 1.15
CA ILE A 414 7.28 34.96 1.98
C ILE A 414 6.07 34.72 2.87
N VAL A 415 6.30 34.58 4.17
CA VAL A 415 5.23 34.40 5.17
C VAL A 415 4.25 35.57 5.10
N GLY A 416 2.96 35.25 4.97
CA GLY A 416 1.86 36.21 4.85
C GLY A 416 1.58 36.69 3.43
N ALA A 417 2.39 36.31 2.43
CA ALA A 417 2.16 36.64 1.02
C ALA A 417 2.12 35.40 0.11
N SER A 418 3.05 34.45 0.30
CA SER A 418 3.06 33.17 -0.40
C SER A 418 1.98 32.23 0.15
N GLN A 419 1.42 31.41 -0.73
CA GLN A 419 0.56 30.28 -0.35
C GLN A 419 1.42 29.03 -0.12
N ALA A 420 0.95 28.08 0.69
CA ALA A 420 1.65 26.80 0.91
C ALA A 420 2.01 26.08 -0.40
N SER A 421 1.18 26.24 -1.43
CA SER A 421 1.38 25.74 -2.79
C SER A 421 2.62 26.30 -3.51
N ASN A 422 3.22 27.37 -2.99
CA ASN A 422 4.48 27.93 -3.48
C ASN A 422 5.71 27.32 -2.80
N PHE A 423 5.55 26.60 -1.69
CA PHE A 423 6.64 25.92 -1.01
C PHE A 423 6.83 24.51 -1.56
N PRO A 424 8.06 24.05 -1.86
CA PRO A 424 8.30 22.72 -2.40
C PRO A 424 7.91 21.61 -1.43
N GLY A 425 7.01 20.69 -1.84
CA GLY A 425 6.61 19.58 -0.99
C GLY A 425 7.75 18.59 -0.71
N TYR A 426 8.70 18.48 -1.64
CA TYR A 426 9.95 17.73 -1.50
C TYR A 426 11.15 18.67 -1.65
N ILE A 427 12.18 18.47 -0.83
CA ILE A 427 13.46 19.17 -0.95
C ILE A 427 14.56 18.12 -1.08
N TRP A 428 15.42 18.23 -2.09
CA TRP A 428 16.60 17.37 -2.28
C TRP A 428 17.88 18.18 -2.25
N LYS A 429 18.94 17.54 -1.77
CA LYS A 429 20.28 18.12 -1.67
C LYS A 429 20.83 18.62 -3.01
N ASP A 430 20.54 17.92 -4.11
CA ASP A 430 21.10 18.23 -5.44
C ASP A 430 20.11 18.95 -6.38
N ILE A 431 18.85 19.19 -5.97
CA ILE A 431 17.82 19.74 -6.86
C ILE A 431 17.41 21.16 -6.46
N ASN A 432 16.95 21.35 -5.21
CA ASN A 432 16.30 22.57 -4.75
C ASN A 432 16.64 22.87 -3.28
N ASN A 433 17.88 22.58 -2.89
CA ASN A 433 18.38 22.74 -1.53
C ASN A 433 18.48 24.22 -1.13
N ASP A 434 18.73 24.48 0.16
CA ASP A 434 18.96 25.83 0.68
C ASP A 434 17.78 26.79 0.45
N HIS A 435 16.54 26.26 0.47
CA HIS A 435 15.33 27.03 0.24
C HIS A 435 15.12 28.11 1.31
N LEU A 436 14.76 29.32 0.88
CA LEU A 436 14.64 30.49 1.75
C LEU A 436 13.18 30.82 2.09
N VAL A 437 12.94 31.07 3.37
CA VAL A 437 11.69 31.55 3.93
C VAL A 437 11.93 32.91 4.58
N TYR A 438 11.23 33.93 4.09
CA TYR A 438 11.23 35.28 4.63
C TYR A 438 10.03 35.49 5.53
N PHE A 439 10.27 36.02 6.73
CA PHE A 439 9.20 36.34 7.67
C PHE A 439 9.53 37.62 8.44
N LYS A 440 8.51 38.26 9.01
CA LYS A 440 8.67 39.45 9.84
C LYS A 440 8.30 39.13 11.28
N LEU A 441 8.98 39.78 12.21
CA LEU A 441 8.68 39.72 13.63
C LEU A 441 8.27 41.10 14.15
N THR A 442 7.30 41.12 15.06
CA THR A 442 6.95 42.31 15.83
C THR A 442 8.04 42.65 16.84
N ALA A 443 8.06 43.90 17.31
CA ALA A 443 9.00 44.33 18.35
C ALA A 443 8.93 43.48 19.63
N ASN A 444 7.77 42.90 19.96
CA ASN A 444 7.62 42.02 21.11
C ASN A 444 8.15 40.61 20.86
N GLN A 445 8.02 40.09 19.64
CA GLN A 445 8.58 38.79 19.25
C GLN A 445 10.11 38.83 19.20
N LEU A 446 10.71 39.95 18.75
CA LEU A 446 12.17 40.12 18.71
C LEU A 446 12.87 40.04 20.08
N LYS A 447 12.13 40.29 21.16
CA LYS A 447 12.63 40.21 22.55
C LYS A 447 12.72 38.77 23.07
N LYS A 448 12.17 37.80 22.36
CA LYS A 448 12.08 36.40 22.80
C LYS A 448 12.76 35.47 21.78
N GLY A 449 13.24 34.33 22.27
CA GLY A 449 13.56 33.23 21.38
C GLY A 449 12.29 32.67 20.72
N ALA A 450 12.47 31.67 19.88
CA ALA A 450 11.37 30.92 19.29
C ALA A 450 11.78 29.48 19.04
N LYS A 451 10.81 28.64 18.69
CA LYS A 451 11.10 27.30 18.18
C LYS A 451 10.57 27.19 16.76
N ILE A 452 11.43 26.76 15.84
CA ILE A 452 11.03 26.37 14.49
C ILE A 452 10.86 24.85 14.49
N ARG A 453 9.71 24.38 13.99
CA ARG A 453 9.40 22.96 13.82
C ARG A 453 9.31 22.65 12.33
N VAL A 454 10.02 21.62 11.88
CA VAL A 454 9.98 21.11 10.51
C VAL A 454 9.49 19.67 10.56
N GLY A 455 8.26 19.48 10.09
CA GLY A 455 7.64 18.17 9.92
C GLY A 455 8.15 17.50 8.66
N VAL A 456 8.63 16.27 8.82
CA VAL A 456 9.14 15.44 7.73
C VAL A 456 8.35 14.14 7.73
N THR A 457 7.63 13.87 6.65
CA THR A 457 6.90 12.60 6.51
C THR A 457 7.85 11.45 6.17
N GLU A 458 8.85 11.73 5.33
CA GLU A 458 9.85 10.76 4.85
C GLU A 458 11.20 11.45 4.59
N GLY A 459 12.29 10.75 4.94
CA GLY A 459 13.67 11.22 4.75
C GLY A 459 14.47 10.22 3.92
N MET A 460 14.53 10.45 2.61
CA MET A 460 15.22 9.57 1.68
C MET A 460 16.74 9.66 1.83
N ALA A 461 17.40 8.50 1.87
CA ALA A 461 18.85 8.37 2.03
C ALA A 461 19.39 9.16 3.26
N GLY A 462 18.68 9.10 4.39
CA GLY A 462 19.04 9.80 5.62
C GLY A 462 18.92 11.33 5.52
N GLY A 463 18.17 11.83 4.54
CA GLY A 463 17.84 13.23 4.39
C GLY A 463 17.12 13.74 5.62
N ARG A 464 17.65 14.82 6.21
CA ARG A 464 17.00 15.55 7.30
C ARG A 464 17.27 17.05 7.21
N PRO A 465 16.39 17.89 7.76
CA PRO A 465 16.57 19.33 7.71
C PRO A 465 17.76 19.79 8.58
N ALA A 466 18.43 20.83 8.10
CA ALA A 466 19.27 21.74 8.85
C ALA A 466 18.76 23.15 8.59
N ILE A 467 18.82 24.03 9.60
CA ILE A 467 18.33 25.40 9.45
C ILE A 467 19.39 26.43 9.82
N ALA A 468 19.31 27.57 9.17
CA ALA A 468 19.98 28.81 9.59
C ALA A 468 18.97 29.95 9.60
N VAL A 469 19.11 30.87 10.55
CA VAL A 469 18.30 32.09 10.65
C VAL A 469 19.26 33.27 10.62
N ASN A 470 19.17 34.10 9.58
CA ASN A 470 20.10 35.18 9.32
C ASN A 470 21.56 34.66 9.37
N SER A 471 22.40 35.20 10.26
CA SER A 471 23.79 34.75 10.47
C SER A 471 23.93 33.58 11.46
N TRP A 472 22.86 33.19 12.15
CA TRP A 472 22.88 32.09 13.10
C TRP A 472 22.58 30.75 12.42
N THR A 473 23.33 29.70 12.76
CA THR A 473 23.11 28.34 12.26
C THR A 473 22.74 27.42 13.41
N ALA A 474 21.71 26.61 13.23
CA ALA A 474 21.28 25.67 14.25
C ALA A 474 22.25 24.47 14.34
N PRO A 475 22.41 23.86 15.53
CA PRO A 475 23.07 22.56 15.66
C PRO A 475 22.42 21.52 14.74
N LEU A 476 23.25 20.66 14.13
CA LEU A 476 22.77 19.62 13.24
C LEU A 476 22.02 18.54 14.03
N GLN A 477 20.86 18.13 13.50
CA GLN A 477 20.07 17.06 14.09
C GLN A 477 20.51 15.69 13.53
N ALA A 478 20.43 14.67 14.38
CA ALA A 478 20.67 13.28 13.99
C ALA A 478 19.58 12.77 13.04
N ASP A 479 19.93 11.79 12.21
CA ASP A 479 18.94 10.98 11.48
C ASP A 479 18.00 10.28 12.50
N LYS A 480 16.72 10.18 12.15
CA LYS A 480 15.66 9.62 12.99
C LYS A 480 15.17 8.27 12.50
N GLY A 481 15.94 7.62 11.62
CA GLY A 481 15.77 6.21 11.27
C GLY A 481 14.62 6.01 10.29
N GLN A 482 14.75 6.57 9.09
CA GLN A 482 13.85 6.31 7.97
C GLN A 482 14.25 5.03 7.23
N GLY A 483 13.39 4.56 6.33
CA GLY A 483 13.71 3.42 5.48
C GLY A 483 14.87 3.72 4.54
N ASP A 484 15.77 2.75 4.36
CA ASP A 484 16.98 2.91 3.52
C ASP A 484 16.77 2.57 2.03
N THR A 485 15.52 2.47 1.59
CA THR A 485 15.15 2.20 0.20
C THR A 485 14.62 3.46 -0.48
N ARG A 486 14.49 3.44 -1.82
CA ARG A 486 13.90 4.56 -2.56
C ARG A 486 12.46 4.81 -2.07
N SER A 487 12.10 6.08 -1.97
CA SER A 487 10.77 6.53 -1.54
C SER A 487 10.25 7.66 -2.44
N LEU A 488 10.87 8.84 -2.38
CA LEU A 488 10.37 10.06 -3.04
C LEU A 488 10.27 9.96 -4.58
N THR A 489 11.00 9.03 -5.21
CA THR A 489 10.96 8.79 -6.68
C THR A 489 10.00 7.67 -7.09
N VAL A 490 9.49 6.89 -6.13
CA VAL A 490 8.69 5.68 -6.36
C VAL A 490 7.29 5.80 -5.79
N GLY A 491 6.67 6.99 -5.79
CA GLY A 491 5.24 7.11 -5.52
C GLY A 491 4.84 7.14 -4.04
N THR A 492 5.80 7.28 -3.12
CA THR A 492 5.50 7.41 -1.68
C THR A 492 6.20 8.60 -1.04
N TYR A 493 5.49 9.24 -0.12
CA TYR A 493 5.98 10.24 0.83
C TYR A 493 5.93 9.72 2.28
N ARG A 494 5.40 8.50 2.48
CA ARG A 494 5.10 7.99 3.81
C ARG A 494 6.31 7.29 4.38
N GLY A 495 6.82 7.83 5.48
CA GLY A 495 7.86 7.23 6.32
C GLY A 495 7.44 7.17 7.78
N ASN A 496 8.35 7.52 8.68
CA ASN A 496 8.13 7.41 10.11
C ASN A 496 7.51 8.65 10.76
N ASN A 497 7.25 9.73 10.00
CA ASN A 497 6.82 11.04 10.49
C ASN A 497 7.68 11.57 11.64
N TYR A 498 8.43 12.65 11.41
CA TYR A 498 9.23 13.25 12.47
C TYR A 498 9.14 14.76 12.47
N ILE A 499 9.03 15.34 13.67
CA ILE A 499 9.08 16.79 13.87
C ILE A 499 10.47 17.15 14.36
N TYR A 500 11.26 17.76 13.49
CA TYR A 500 12.55 18.34 13.86
C TYR A 500 12.34 19.71 14.50
N GLU A 501 12.82 19.87 15.73
CA GLU A 501 12.65 21.09 16.51
C GLU A 501 13.98 21.84 16.67
N TYR A 502 13.96 23.16 16.45
CA TYR A 502 15.12 24.03 16.55
C TYR A 502 14.80 25.24 17.42
N SER A 503 15.48 25.35 18.56
CA SER A 503 15.41 26.52 19.42
C SER A 503 16.27 27.64 18.83
N VAL A 504 15.63 28.73 18.43
CA VAL A 504 16.29 29.90 17.84
C VAL A 504 16.45 30.98 18.91
N PRO A 505 17.69 31.40 19.23
CA PRO A 505 17.95 32.41 20.26
C PRO A 505 17.64 33.83 19.77
N THR A 506 17.47 34.76 20.70
CA THR A 506 17.23 36.19 20.40
C THR A 506 18.35 36.82 19.58
N LEU A 507 19.60 36.37 19.76
CA LEU A 507 20.76 36.85 19.01
C LEU A 507 20.72 36.49 17.51
N ALA A 508 19.86 35.54 17.11
CA ALA A 508 19.68 35.19 15.71
C ALA A 508 18.86 36.25 14.95
N TRP A 509 18.10 37.09 15.64
CA TRP A 509 17.22 38.06 15.00
C TRP A 509 17.96 39.32 14.55
N ILE A 510 17.56 39.83 13.39
CA ILE A 510 17.80 41.23 13.07
C ILE A 510 16.88 42.05 13.98
N GLN A 511 17.48 42.86 14.85
CA GLN A 511 16.80 43.60 15.93
C GLN A 511 16.07 44.87 15.44
N GLN A 512 15.38 44.74 14.31
CA GLN A 512 14.56 45.78 13.71
C GLN A 512 13.19 45.21 13.35
N ALA A 513 12.14 45.76 13.98
CA ALA A 513 10.78 45.31 13.71
C ALA A 513 10.40 45.56 12.24
N ASN A 514 9.59 44.66 11.67
CA ASN A 514 9.14 44.70 10.28
C ASN A 514 10.23 44.54 9.21
N GLU A 515 11.49 44.35 9.60
CA GLU A 515 12.54 43.86 8.70
C GLU A 515 12.38 42.35 8.51
N TYR A 516 12.71 41.87 7.32
CA TYR A 516 12.66 40.46 7.01
C TYR A 516 13.77 39.71 7.74
N GLN A 517 13.37 38.72 8.54
CA GLN A 517 14.20 37.62 8.96
C GLN A 517 14.27 36.61 7.82
N THR A 518 15.42 35.96 7.66
CA THR A 518 15.61 34.92 6.64
C THR A 518 15.88 33.58 7.31
N LEU A 519 14.99 32.62 7.12
CA LEU A 519 15.19 31.22 7.44
C LEU A 519 15.66 30.48 6.19
N LYS A 520 16.84 29.86 6.26
CA LYS A 520 17.33 28.92 5.24
C LYS A 520 17.08 27.50 5.72
N ILE A 521 16.46 26.68 4.86
CA ILE A 521 16.21 25.26 5.11
C ILE A 521 17.03 24.45 4.12
N SER A 522 17.95 23.64 4.65
CA SER A 522 18.83 22.78 3.89
C SER A 522 18.53 21.31 4.20
N VAL A 523 18.73 20.43 3.23
CA VAL A 523 18.78 18.98 3.44
C VAL A 523 20.22 18.54 3.55
N ILE A 524 20.50 17.80 4.62
CA ILE A 524 21.81 17.20 4.88
C ILE A 524 21.67 15.67 4.93
N SER A 525 22.72 14.94 4.55
CA SER A 525 22.90 13.49 4.82
C SER A 525 24.38 13.18 4.96
N GLY A 526 24.70 12.13 5.72
CA GLY A 526 26.01 11.46 5.64
C GLY A 526 26.12 10.55 4.42
N LYS A 527 24.99 10.24 3.75
CA LYS A 527 24.93 9.44 2.53
C LYS A 527 25.03 10.32 1.28
N THR A 528 25.42 9.71 0.17
CA THR A 528 25.60 10.39 -1.12
C THR A 528 24.86 9.64 -2.24
N ALA A 529 24.27 10.42 -3.14
CA ALA A 529 23.65 10.02 -4.39
C ALA A 529 23.40 11.30 -5.21
N THR A 530 22.93 11.19 -6.44
CA THR A 530 22.82 12.32 -7.37
C THR A 530 21.38 12.62 -7.79
N GLY A 531 21.10 13.89 -8.11
CA GLY A 531 19.80 14.31 -8.66
C GLY A 531 18.63 13.96 -7.72
N TYR A 532 17.57 13.36 -8.25
CA TYR A 532 16.40 12.95 -7.45
C TYR A 532 16.66 11.76 -6.52
N LEU A 533 17.80 11.07 -6.67
CA LEU A 533 18.26 10.04 -5.74
C LEU A 533 19.12 10.62 -4.61
N SER A 534 19.56 11.88 -4.71
CA SER A 534 20.28 12.55 -3.63
C SER A 534 19.43 12.59 -2.35
N PRO A 535 20.05 12.80 -1.18
CA PRO A 535 19.29 12.89 0.06
C PRO A 535 18.19 13.94 -0.02
N GLY A 536 16.98 13.56 0.41
CA GLY A 536 15.80 14.39 0.28
C GLY A 536 14.82 14.21 1.43
N ILE A 537 13.93 15.18 1.59
CA ILE A 537 12.84 15.12 2.58
C ILE A 537 11.51 15.37 1.88
N SER A 538 10.46 14.70 2.38
CA SER A 538 9.07 15.08 2.17
C SER A 538 8.58 15.89 3.36
N VAL A 539 8.02 17.06 3.10
CA VAL A 539 7.59 18.03 4.12
C VAL A 539 6.13 17.77 4.51
N ASP A 540 5.85 17.79 5.81
CA ASP A 540 4.48 17.76 6.37
C ASP A 540 3.99 19.19 6.64
N ALA A 541 4.68 19.90 7.54
CA ALA A 541 4.39 21.29 7.87
C ALA A 541 5.65 21.97 8.41
N ILE A 542 5.68 23.30 8.34
CA ILE A 542 6.74 24.10 8.95
C ILE A 542 6.08 25.22 9.74
N ASP A 543 6.43 25.37 11.01
CA ASP A 543 5.96 26.51 11.79
C ASP A 543 7.00 27.08 12.75
N MET A 544 6.74 28.31 13.15
CA MET A 544 7.46 28.99 14.21
C MET A 544 6.49 29.22 15.37
N ILE A 545 6.86 28.78 16.56
CA ILE A 545 6.08 28.96 17.79
C ILE A 545 6.87 29.80 18.79
N ALA A 546 6.15 30.52 19.66
CA ALA A 546 6.77 31.21 20.78
C ALA A 546 7.30 30.19 21.82
N VAL A 547 8.39 30.55 22.50
CA VAL A 547 8.92 29.83 23.67
C VAL A 547 8.58 30.52 24.98
#